data_AF-A0A0J7XNG4-F1
#
_entry.id   AF-A0A0J7XNG4-F1
#
_cell.length_a   1.000
_cell.length_b   1.000
_cell.length_c   1.000
_cell.angle_alpha   90.00
_cell.angle_beta   90.00
_cell.angle_gamma   90.00
#
_symmetry.space_group_name_H-M   'P 1'
#
loop_
_entity.id
_entity.type
_entity.pdbx_description
1 polymer ?
#
loop_
_entity_poly.entity_id
_entity_poly.type
_entity_poly.pdbx_seq_one_letter_code
_entity_poly.pdbx_strand_id
1 'polypeptide(L)'
;MDDRFNTIAGWTLFSGIVGLGLSIASGMYFQADKHHAPETAGYPVEGVAEKGEGGADVPIATLLASADVAKGQATFAKCTSCHTINSGGANGIGPNLHGVVGEAIGQGVGGFAFSDALKSKGGNWSFDALNDWLKSPKAYAPGTKMTFAGLSKPEDRANVIAYLNTQGSNLPLPAADAAPAADAAAAPAAEGAAAPEASEAAAQ
;
A
#
# COMPACT_ATOMS: atom_id res chain seq x y z
N MET A 1 14.10 39.13 55.82
CA MET A 1 13.72 38.93 54.40
C MET A 1 12.19 38.80 54.45
N ASP A 2 11.55 37.80 53.86
CA ASP A 2 10.39 37.12 54.48
C ASP A 2 9.00 37.29 53.82
N ASP A 3 8.47 38.46 53.48
CA ASP A 3 7.11 38.51 52.87
C ASP A 3 7.09 38.31 51.34
N ARG A 4 8.02 38.95 50.62
CA ARG A 4 8.12 38.81 49.16
C ARG A 4 8.57 37.42 48.74
N PHE A 5 9.43 36.79 49.55
CA PHE A 5 9.87 35.42 49.30
C PHE A 5 8.72 34.43 49.49
N ASN A 6 7.93 34.56 50.56
CA ASN A 6 6.76 33.71 50.80
C ASN A 6 5.70 33.90 49.70
N THR A 7 5.52 35.13 49.22
CA THR A 7 4.61 35.41 48.09
C THR A 7 5.09 34.74 46.81
N ILE A 8 6.37 34.93 46.43
CA ILE A 8 6.94 34.31 45.22
C ILE A 8 6.89 32.79 45.32
N ALA A 9 7.26 32.22 46.47
CA ALA A 9 7.20 30.78 46.72
C ALA A 9 5.76 30.26 46.57
N GLY A 10 4.77 30.95 47.14
CA GLY A 10 3.35 30.60 47.01
C GLY A 10 2.86 30.60 45.57
N TRP A 11 3.20 31.62 44.78
CA TRP A 11 2.82 31.69 43.36
C TRP A 11 3.50 30.59 42.53
N THR A 12 4.79 30.30 42.80
CA THR A 12 5.48 29.21 42.10
C THR A 12 4.90 27.82 42.40
N LEU A 13 4.55 27.56 43.67
CA LEU A 13 3.88 26.31 44.06
C LEU A 13 2.48 26.20 43.45
N PHE A 14 1.71 27.30 43.46
CA PHE A 14 0.37 27.32 42.87
C PHE A 14 0.40 27.03 41.37
N SER A 15 1.30 27.69 40.62
CA SER A 15 1.47 27.40 39.18
C SER A 15 1.91 25.96 38.93
N GLY A 16 2.78 25.40 39.77
CA GLY A 16 3.17 23.99 39.69
C GLY A 16 2.01 23.03 39.93
N ILE A 17 1.17 23.29 40.93
CA ILE A 17 -0.02 22.48 41.25
C ILE A 17 -1.04 22.57 40.12
N VAL A 18 -1.27 23.77 39.56
CA VAL A 18 -2.19 23.95 38.44
C VAL A 18 -1.69 23.24 37.18
N GLY A 19 -0.40 23.36 36.86
CA GLY A 19 0.21 22.66 35.72
C GLY A 19 0.13 21.13 35.84
N LEU A 20 0.48 20.59 37.01
CA LEU A 20 0.37 19.16 37.29
C LEU A 20 -1.09 18.68 37.28
N GLY A 21 -1.99 19.44 37.91
CA GLY A 21 -3.42 19.14 37.97
C GLY A 21 -4.08 19.11 36.60
N LEU A 22 -3.75 20.09 35.73
CA LEU A 22 -4.23 20.10 34.34
C LEU A 22 -3.65 18.95 33.53
N SER A 23 -2.39 18.57 33.73
CA SER A 23 -1.78 17.41 33.08
C SER A 23 -2.47 16.10 33.48
N ILE A 24 -2.75 15.91 34.77
CA ILE A 24 -3.45 14.72 35.28
C ILE A 24 -4.90 14.69 34.79
N ALA A 25 -5.61 15.82 34.87
CA ALA A 25 -6.99 15.92 34.38
C ALA A 25 -7.07 15.67 32.86
N SER A 26 -6.11 16.20 32.11
CA SER A 26 -5.96 15.92 30.68
C SER A 26 -5.65 14.45 30.42
N GLY A 27 -4.77 13.82 31.20
CA GLY A 27 -4.47 12.39 31.10
C GLY A 27 -5.70 11.51 31.37
N MET A 28 -6.54 11.89 32.36
CA MET A 28 -7.78 11.18 32.66
C MET A 28 -8.86 11.37 31.59
N TYR A 29 -8.96 12.58 31.01
CA TYR A 29 -10.00 12.91 30.04
C TYR A 29 -9.64 12.44 28.62
N PHE A 30 -8.38 12.60 28.23
CA PHE A 30 -7.89 12.30 26.88
C PHE A 30 -7.17 10.96 26.77
N GLN A 31 -6.98 10.20 27.87
CA GLN A 31 -6.35 8.87 27.89
C GLN A 31 -5.05 8.82 27.06
N ALA A 32 -4.28 9.92 27.05
CA ALA A 32 -3.20 10.16 26.08
C ALA A 32 -2.03 9.17 26.22
N ASP A 33 -1.87 8.55 27.39
CA ASP A 33 -0.81 7.56 27.69
C ASP A 33 -1.31 6.11 27.69
N LYS A 34 -2.61 5.87 27.46
CA LYS A 34 -3.11 4.50 27.30
C LYS A 34 -3.03 4.13 25.83
N HIS A 35 -1.95 3.46 25.46
CA HIS A 35 -1.95 2.59 24.29
C HIS A 35 -3.17 1.65 24.42
N HIS A 36 -4.15 1.83 23.55
CA HIS A 36 -5.44 1.14 23.61
C HIS A 36 -5.29 -0.34 23.22
N ALA A 37 -4.76 -1.16 24.12
CA ALA A 37 -5.18 -2.54 24.18
C ALA A 37 -6.54 -2.57 24.88
N PRO A 38 -7.65 -2.96 24.22
CA PRO A 38 -8.95 -2.97 24.87
C PRO A 38 -9.00 -4.02 25.99
N GLU A 39 -9.35 -3.60 27.21
CA GLU A 39 -9.43 -4.47 28.39
C GLU A 39 -10.76 -5.22 28.54
N THR A 40 -11.62 -5.14 27.54
CA THR A 40 -12.77 -6.04 27.39
C THR A 40 -12.69 -6.73 26.04
N ALA A 41 -12.19 -7.96 26.04
CA ALA A 41 -12.33 -8.91 24.95
C ALA A 41 -13.83 -9.12 24.68
N GLY A 42 -14.34 -8.48 23.63
CA GLY A 42 -15.69 -8.67 23.15
C GLY A 42 -15.92 -10.13 22.77
N TYR A 43 -17.05 -10.66 23.24
CA TYR A 43 -17.59 -12.01 23.09
C TYR A 43 -17.17 -12.78 21.81
N PRO A 44 -16.86 -14.08 21.89
CA PRO A 44 -16.37 -14.87 20.76
C PRO A 44 -17.47 -15.04 19.70
N VAL A 45 -17.17 -14.61 18.48
CA VAL A 45 -17.75 -15.18 17.27
C VAL A 45 -16.67 -16.08 16.69
N GLU A 46 -16.96 -17.38 16.59
CA GLU A 46 -16.08 -18.37 15.99
C GLU A 46 -15.58 -17.87 14.61
N GLY A 47 -14.26 -17.71 14.49
CA GLY A 47 -13.58 -17.61 13.19
C GLY A 47 -12.83 -16.32 12.85
N VAL A 48 -12.29 -15.55 13.80
CA VAL A 48 -11.33 -14.46 13.48
C VAL A 48 -10.05 -14.66 14.28
N ALA A 49 -9.04 -15.19 13.60
CA ALA A 49 -7.67 -15.24 14.10
C ALA A 49 -7.13 -13.82 14.29
N GLU A 50 -6.34 -13.68 15.35
CA GLU A 50 -5.95 -12.42 15.97
C GLU A 50 -5.10 -11.48 15.13
N LYS A 51 -5.22 -10.21 15.52
CA LYS A 51 -4.44 -9.06 15.09
C LYS A 51 -3.12 -9.02 15.86
N GLY A 52 -2.02 -9.44 15.23
CA GLY A 52 -0.67 -9.24 15.74
C GLY A 52 -0.05 -7.94 15.21
N GLU A 53 0.23 -6.98 16.09
CA GLU A 53 1.22 -5.95 15.81
C GLU A 53 2.61 -6.59 15.77
N GLY A 54 3.34 -6.39 14.66
CA GLY A 54 4.77 -6.71 14.55
C GLY A 54 5.09 -8.20 14.38
N GLY A 55 4.66 -8.80 13.27
CA GLY A 55 5.10 -10.14 12.85
C GLY A 55 5.38 -10.13 11.35
N ALA A 56 6.36 -10.93 10.92
CA ALA A 56 6.87 -11.08 9.56
C ALA A 56 5.82 -10.83 8.45
N ASP A 57 6.24 -10.20 7.32
CA ASP A 57 5.40 -9.99 6.12
C ASP A 57 4.68 -11.32 5.79
N VAL A 58 3.43 -11.44 6.26
CA VAL A 58 2.57 -12.59 5.97
C VAL A 58 2.39 -12.59 4.45
N PRO A 59 2.64 -13.72 3.77
CA PRO A 59 2.46 -13.78 2.32
C PRO A 59 1.07 -13.27 1.93
N ILE A 60 1.01 -12.39 0.93
CA ILE A 60 -0.27 -11.81 0.51
C ILE A 60 -1.27 -12.88 0.08
N ALA A 61 -0.80 -14.03 -0.41
CA ALA A 61 -1.62 -15.17 -0.75
C ALA A 61 -2.46 -15.70 0.43
N THR A 62 -1.87 -15.77 1.63
CA THR A 62 -2.58 -16.18 2.86
C THR A 62 -3.65 -15.17 3.24
N LEU A 63 -3.37 -13.88 3.10
CA LEU A 63 -4.33 -12.82 3.42
C LEU A 63 -5.45 -12.72 2.38
N LEU A 64 -5.17 -12.99 1.11
CA LEU A 64 -6.16 -13.01 0.04
C LEU A 64 -7.22 -14.10 0.22
N ALA A 65 -6.87 -15.23 0.84
CA ALA A 65 -7.81 -16.31 1.14
C ALA A 65 -8.92 -15.89 2.13
N SER A 66 -8.67 -14.86 2.94
CA SER A 66 -9.62 -14.30 3.92
C SER A 66 -10.00 -12.84 3.62
N ALA A 67 -9.68 -12.35 2.42
CA ALA A 67 -9.93 -10.96 2.05
C ALA A 67 -11.43 -10.65 1.91
N ASP A 68 -11.80 -9.47 2.37
CA ASP A 68 -13.16 -8.94 2.34
C ASP A 68 -13.28 -7.88 1.24
N VAL A 69 -13.97 -8.23 0.15
CA VAL A 69 -14.17 -7.37 -1.03
C VAL A 69 -14.93 -6.09 -0.67
N ALA A 70 -15.88 -6.13 0.26
CA ALA A 70 -16.63 -4.94 0.67
C ALA A 70 -15.73 -3.96 1.45
N LYS A 71 -14.88 -4.47 2.34
CA LYS A 71 -13.82 -3.66 2.98
C LYS A 71 -12.80 -3.16 1.96
N GLY A 72 -12.53 -3.95 0.92
CA GLY A 72 -11.67 -3.56 -0.20
C GLY A 72 -12.22 -2.36 -0.95
N GLN A 73 -13.51 -2.37 -1.28
CA GLN A 73 -14.21 -1.24 -1.89
C GLN A 73 -14.17 0.00 -0.99
N ALA A 74 -14.39 -0.16 0.32
CA ALA A 74 -14.27 0.95 1.26
C ALA A 74 -12.84 1.53 1.31
N THR A 75 -11.82 0.67 1.24
CA THR A 75 -10.42 1.10 1.15
C THR A 75 -10.13 1.81 -0.16
N PHE A 76 -10.72 1.36 -1.27
CA PHE A 76 -10.60 1.97 -2.59
C PHE A 76 -11.15 3.40 -2.65
N ALA A 77 -12.00 3.83 -1.70
CA ALA A 77 -12.41 5.23 -1.60
C ALA A 77 -11.23 6.21 -1.46
N LYS A 78 -10.06 5.74 -0.99
CA LYS A 78 -8.80 6.52 -0.94
C LYS A 78 -8.18 6.76 -2.33
N CYS A 79 -8.61 6.00 -3.35
CA CYS A 79 -8.06 5.99 -4.70
C CYS A 79 -8.93 6.76 -5.70
N THR A 80 -10.22 6.97 -5.40
CA THR A 80 -11.23 7.50 -6.33
C THR A 80 -11.02 8.95 -6.74
N SER A 81 -10.24 9.72 -5.96
CA SER A 81 -9.88 11.10 -6.33
C SER A 81 -8.95 11.15 -7.55
N CYS A 82 -8.19 10.08 -7.80
CA CYS A 82 -7.23 10.02 -8.89
C CYS A 82 -7.59 8.99 -9.95
N HIS A 83 -8.29 7.93 -9.57
CA HIS A 83 -8.54 6.77 -10.43
C HIS A 83 -10.03 6.50 -10.63
N THR A 84 -10.39 6.16 -11.87
CA THR A 84 -11.67 5.52 -12.19
C THR A 84 -11.49 4.00 -12.20
N ILE A 85 -12.57 3.25 -12.02
CA ILE A 85 -12.51 1.77 -11.97
C ILE A 85 -13.56 1.04 -12.82
N ASN A 86 -14.51 1.80 -13.37
CA ASN A 86 -15.52 1.24 -14.25
C ASN A 86 -14.88 0.86 -15.60
N SER A 87 -15.41 -0.19 -16.23
CA SER A 87 -15.00 -0.59 -17.58
C SER A 87 -15.15 0.57 -18.57
N GLY A 88 -14.10 0.83 -19.35
CA GLY A 88 -14.05 1.96 -20.30
C GLY A 88 -14.03 3.34 -19.64
N GLY A 89 -13.78 3.42 -18.33
CA GLY A 89 -13.68 4.69 -17.61
C GLY A 89 -12.49 5.54 -18.09
N ALA A 90 -12.64 6.86 -18.01
CA ALA A 90 -11.60 7.79 -18.44
C ALA A 90 -10.37 7.78 -17.52
N ASN A 91 -9.20 8.04 -18.11
CA ASN A 91 -8.00 8.40 -17.38
C ASN A 91 -8.14 9.81 -16.78
N GLY A 92 -7.55 10.03 -15.60
CA GLY A 92 -7.56 11.31 -14.91
C GLY A 92 -6.17 11.67 -14.39
N ILE A 93 -6.07 12.03 -13.10
CA ILE A 93 -4.78 12.21 -12.43
C ILE A 93 -3.98 10.90 -12.47
N GLY A 94 -4.66 9.77 -12.25
CA GLY A 94 -4.16 8.43 -12.47
C GLY A 94 -4.88 7.72 -13.63
N PRO A 95 -4.34 6.58 -14.08
CA PRO A 95 -4.99 5.73 -15.08
C PRO A 95 -6.31 5.12 -14.55
N ASN A 96 -7.19 4.70 -15.45
CA ASN A 96 -8.27 3.78 -15.10
C ASN A 96 -7.70 2.45 -14.56
N LEU A 97 -8.36 1.87 -13.55
CA LEU A 97 -7.90 0.65 -12.86
C LEU A 97 -8.77 -0.58 -13.14
N HIS A 98 -9.72 -0.50 -14.08
CA HIS A 98 -10.49 -1.66 -14.49
C HIS A 98 -9.57 -2.69 -15.16
N GLY A 99 -9.61 -3.94 -14.69
CA GLY A 99 -8.80 -5.02 -15.23
C GLY A 99 -7.32 -4.94 -14.88
N VAL A 100 -6.91 -4.06 -13.95
CA VAL A 100 -5.48 -3.78 -13.69
C VAL A 100 -4.69 -4.96 -13.12
N VAL A 101 -5.34 -5.90 -12.43
CA VAL A 101 -4.64 -7.05 -11.83
C VAL A 101 -4.19 -7.99 -12.96
N GLY A 102 -2.89 -8.28 -13.01
CA GLY A 102 -2.23 -9.06 -14.07
C GLY A 102 -1.77 -8.26 -15.28
N GLU A 103 -2.16 -6.99 -15.43
CA GLU A 103 -1.74 -6.15 -16.55
C GLU A 103 -0.28 -5.70 -16.45
N ALA A 104 0.30 -5.31 -17.57
CA ALA A 104 1.69 -4.84 -17.63
C ALA A 104 1.89 -3.54 -16.83
N ILE A 105 2.95 -3.49 -16.01
CA ILE A 105 3.22 -2.34 -15.14
C ILE A 105 3.62 -1.12 -15.96
N GLY A 106 2.91 -0.01 -15.74
CA GLY A 106 3.25 1.28 -16.35
C GLY A 106 3.04 1.32 -17.87
N GLN A 107 2.22 0.42 -18.41
CA GLN A 107 1.91 0.34 -19.83
C GLN A 107 0.39 0.32 -20.06
N GLY A 108 -0.03 0.57 -21.29
CA GLY A 108 -1.27 -0.03 -21.79
C GLY A 108 -2.63 0.52 -21.32
N VAL A 109 -2.72 1.61 -20.55
CA VAL A 109 -4.04 2.14 -20.13
C VAL A 109 -4.46 3.36 -20.97
N GLY A 110 -4.99 3.12 -22.17
CA GLY A 110 -5.65 4.17 -22.97
C GLY A 110 -4.81 5.44 -23.22
N GLY A 111 -3.50 5.29 -23.37
CA GLY A 111 -2.57 6.41 -23.60
C GLY A 111 -2.13 7.19 -22.36
N PHE A 112 -2.36 6.69 -21.13
CA PHE A 112 -1.91 7.37 -19.90
C PHE A 112 -0.38 7.56 -19.86
N ALA A 113 0.05 8.77 -19.47
CA ALA A 113 1.46 9.15 -19.43
C ALA A 113 2.13 8.79 -18.09
N PHE A 114 2.51 7.52 -17.94
CA PHE A 114 3.23 7.02 -16.77
C PHE A 114 4.58 7.70 -16.52
N SER A 115 5.04 7.69 -15.26
CA SER A 115 6.41 8.10 -14.91
C SER A 115 7.45 7.10 -15.45
N ASP A 116 8.61 7.59 -15.86
CA ASP A 116 9.72 6.74 -16.30
C ASP A 116 10.12 5.71 -15.24
N ALA A 117 10.10 6.12 -13.97
CA ALA A 117 10.35 5.25 -12.82
C ALA A 117 9.42 4.04 -12.71
N LEU A 118 8.16 4.18 -13.14
CA LEU A 118 7.19 3.07 -13.09
C LEU A 118 7.30 2.21 -14.34
N LYS A 119 7.49 2.84 -15.52
CA LYS A 119 7.74 2.12 -16.78
C LYS A 119 8.99 1.23 -16.69
N SER A 120 10.03 1.67 -15.98
CA SER A 120 11.27 0.91 -15.83
C SER A 120 11.15 -0.32 -14.93
N LYS A 121 10.03 -0.50 -14.21
CA LYS A 121 9.83 -1.70 -13.38
C LYS A 121 9.62 -2.96 -14.20
N GLY A 122 8.94 -2.84 -15.34
CA GLY A 122 8.56 -3.98 -16.16
C GLY A 122 7.66 -4.97 -15.41
N GLY A 123 7.42 -6.13 -16.02
CA GLY A 123 6.57 -7.18 -15.46
C GLY A 123 5.08 -6.81 -15.42
N ASN A 124 4.34 -7.54 -14.60
CA ASN A 124 2.89 -7.47 -14.50
C ASN A 124 2.46 -7.16 -13.06
N TRP A 125 1.27 -6.59 -12.90
CA TRP A 125 0.62 -6.35 -11.62
C TRP A 125 0.13 -7.66 -10.99
N SER A 126 1.07 -8.51 -10.56
CA SER A 126 0.77 -9.67 -9.73
C SER A 126 0.25 -9.25 -8.36
N PHE A 127 -0.33 -10.20 -7.62
CA PHE A 127 -0.80 -9.97 -6.25
C PHE A 127 0.33 -9.46 -5.33
N ASP A 128 1.53 -10.02 -5.45
CA ASP A 128 2.71 -9.58 -4.70
C ASP A 128 3.19 -8.20 -5.13
N ALA A 129 3.28 -7.95 -6.45
CA ALA A 129 3.69 -6.65 -6.96
C ALA A 129 2.74 -5.52 -6.53
N LEU A 130 1.43 -5.78 -6.52
CA LEU A 130 0.43 -4.86 -6.00
C LEU A 130 0.55 -4.68 -4.50
N ASN A 131 0.83 -5.73 -3.73
CA ASN A 131 1.06 -5.63 -2.29
C ASN A 131 2.24 -4.69 -1.98
N ASP A 132 3.37 -4.87 -2.65
CA ASP A 132 4.56 -4.04 -2.45
C ASP A 132 4.34 -2.60 -2.93
N TRP A 133 3.69 -2.43 -4.08
CA TRP A 133 3.31 -1.12 -4.62
C TRP A 133 2.40 -0.35 -3.67
N LEU A 134 1.36 -0.99 -3.17
CA LEU A 134 0.39 -0.37 -2.26
C LEU A 134 0.98 -0.15 -0.87
N LYS A 135 1.97 -0.93 -0.43
CA LYS A 135 2.68 -0.71 0.84
C LYS A 135 3.41 0.62 0.82
N SER A 136 4.13 0.93 -0.26
CA SER A 136 4.73 2.25 -0.47
C SER A 136 5.06 2.49 -1.95
N PRO A 137 4.26 3.29 -2.68
CA PRO A 137 4.50 3.57 -4.10
C PRO A 137 5.87 4.23 -4.34
N LYS A 138 6.27 5.14 -3.45
CA LYS A 138 7.54 5.86 -3.53
C LYS A 138 8.74 4.93 -3.31
N ALA A 139 8.64 3.98 -2.40
CA ALA A 139 9.71 3.01 -2.17
C ALA A 139 9.76 1.96 -3.30
N TYR A 140 8.60 1.53 -3.77
CA TYR A 140 8.51 0.58 -4.88
C TYR A 140 9.11 1.17 -6.14
N ALA A 141 8.64 2.33 -6.63
CA ALA A 141 9.19 3.02 -7.80
C ALA A 141 9.65 4.45 -7.43
N PRO A 142 10.92 4.63 -7.02
CA PRO A 142 11.47 5.94 -6.70
C PRO A 142 11.38 6.90 -7.90
N GLY A 143 10.72 8.04 -7.72
CA GLY A 143 10.43 8.98 -8.80
C GLY A 143 9.08 8.76 -9.49
N THR A 144 8.22 7.88 -8.96
CA THR A 144 6.84 7.79 -9.41
C THR A 144 6.09 9.10 -9.20
N LYS A 145 5.15 9.40 -10.12
CA LYS A 145 4.25 10.55 -10.05
C LYS A 145 3.07 10.34 -9.09
N MET A 146 2.84 9.11 -8.61
CA MET A 146 1.79 8.83 -7.65
C MET A 146 2.20 9.30 -6.24
N THR A 147 1.53 10.32 -5.71
CA THR A 147 1.84 10.94 -4.41
C THR A 147 1.12 10.27 -3.22
N PHE A 148 0.76 9.00 -3.37
CA PHE A 148 0.07 8.26 -2.32
C PHE A 148 1.08 7.72 -1.29
N ALA A 149 0.77 7.87 0.00
CA ALA A 149 1.67 7.44 1.08
C ALA A 149 1.82 5.92 1.18
N GLY A 150 0.79 5.17 0.77
CA GLY A 150 0.71 3.72 0.92
C GLY A 150 -0.33 3.28 1.96
N LEU A 151 -0.59 1.98 2.00
CA LEU A 151 -1.44 1.28 2.95
C LEU A 151 -0.55 0.44 3.87
N SER A 152 -0.37 0.91 5.11
CA SER A 152 0.50 0.24 6.08
C SER A 152 -0.04 -1.12 6.52
N LYS A 153 -1.36 -1.24 6.68
CA LYS A 153 -2.01 -2.48 7.12
C LYS A 153 -2.03 -3.52 5.99
N PRO A 154 -1.48 -4.72 6.18
CA PRO A 154 -1.48 -5.75 5.16
C PRO A 154 -2.87 -6.25 4.80
N GLU A 155 -3.82 -6.24 5.75
CA GLU A 155 -5.21 -6.63 5.51
C GLU A 155 -5.92 -5.64 4.59
N ASP A 156 -5.68 -4.33 4.76
CA ASP A 156 -6.23 -3.31 3.87
C ASP A 156 -5.73 -3.50 2.43
N ARG A 157 -4.45 -3.90 2.27
CA ARG A 157 -3.86 -4.22 0.96
C ARG A 157 -4.50 -5.46 0.35
N ALA A 158 -4.61 -6.56 1.10
CA ALA A 158 -5.27 -7.77 0.62
C ALA A 158 -6.72 -7.50 0.18
N ASN A 159 -7.47 -6.78 1.01
CA ASN A 159 -8.87 -6.42 0.73
C ASN A 159 -9.00 -5.59 -0.55
N VAL A 160 -8.20 -4.53 -0.71
CA VAL A 160 -8.29 -3.68 -1.91
C VAL A 160 -7.81 -4.42 -3.16
N ILE A 161 -6.79 -5.28 -3.06
CA ILE A 161 -6.31 -6.10 -4.19
C ILE A 161 -7.41 -7.10 -4.62
N ALA A 162 -8.06 -7.75 -3.65
CA ALA A 162 -9.20 -8.62 -3.94
C ALA A 162 -10.34 -7.85 -4.63
N TYR A 163 -10.67 -6.65 -4.13
CA TYR A 163 -11.63 -5.78 -4.79
C TYR A 163 -11.22 -5.43 -6.22
N LEU A 164 -9.99 -4.95 -6.46
CA LEU A 164 -9.48 -4.66 -7.80
C LEU A 164 -9.59 -5.87 -8.74
N ASN A 165 -9.30 -7.08 -8.24
CA ASN A 165 -9.42 -8.30 -9.02
C ASN A 165 -10.87 -8.57 -9.48
N THR A 166 -11.87 -8.25 -8.65
CA THR A 166 -13.29 -8.35 -9.06
C THR A 166 -13.69 -7.29 -10.10
N GLN A 167 -12.89 -6.25 -10.30
CA GLN A 167 -13.18 -5.17 -11.24
C GLN A 167 -12.57 -5.46 -12.62
N GLY A 168 -12.90 -6.62 -13.20
CA GLY A 168 -12.59 -6.96 -14.58
C GLY A 168 -11.48 -7.99 -14.79
N SER A 169 -10.50 -8.11 -13.88
CA SER A 169 -9.38 -9.05 -14.02
C SER A 169 -9.80 -10.50 -13.77
N ASN A 170 -10.58 -10.74 -12.71
CA ASN A 170 -11.12 -12.04 -12.32
C ASN A 170 -10.09 -13.18 -12.31
N LEU A 171 -8.84 -12.89 -11.94
CA LEU A 171 -7.78 -13.88 -11.89
C LEU A 171 -7.99 -14.83 -10.70
N PRO A 172 -7.62 -16.11 -10.83
CA PRO A 172 -7.68 -17.04 -9.72
C PRO A 172 -6.78 -16.56 -8.58
N LEU A 173 -7.32 -16.54 -7.35
CA LEU A 173 -6.54 -16.17 -6.17
C LEU A 173 -5.48 -17.25 -5.91
N PRO A 174 -4.25 -16.85 -5.52
CA PRO A 174 -3.18 -17.79 -5.23
C PRO A 174 -3.52 -18.62 -3.99
N ALA A 175 -3.12 -19.89 -3.97
CA ALA A 175 -3.26 -20.74 -2.80
C ALA A 175 -2.42 -20.18 -1.64
N ALA A 176 -2.93 -20.25 -0.41
CA ALA A 176 -2.28 -19.70 0.79
C ALA A 176 -0.90 -20.31 1.08
N ASP A 177 -0.62 -21.51 0.57
CA ASP A 177 0.66 -22.23 0.73
C ASP A 177 1.63 -22.03 -0.44
N ALA A 178 1.23 -21.27 -1.47
CA ALA A 178 2.10 -20.97 -2.59
C ALA A 178 3.13 -19.92 -2.15
N ALA A 179 4.33 -20.38 -1.78
CA ALA A 179 5.53 -19.56 -1.82
C ALA A 179 5.59 -18.83 -3.19
N PRO A 180 6.11 -17.59 -3.25
CA PRO A 180 6.01 -16.76 -4.44
C PRO A 180 6.54 -17.54 -5.64
N ALA A 181 5.68 -17.65 -6.66
CA ALA A 181 6.04 -18.22 -7.94
C ALA A 181 7.12 -17.32 -8.56
N ALA A 182 8.38 -17.63 -8.25
CA ALA A 182 9.50 -17.28 -9.08
C ALA A 182 9.39 -18.11 -10.36
N ASP A 183 8.55 -17.69 -11.30
CA ASP A 183 8.72 -18.14 -12.67
C ASP A 183 8.09 -17.20 -13.70
N ALA A 184 8.98 -16.49 -14.39
CA ALA A 184 8.94 -16.35 -15.83
C ALA A 184 10.37 -16.15 -16.30
N ALA A 185 11.04 -17.29 -16.45
CA ALA A 185 12.38 -17.50 -16.92
C ALA A 185 12.81 -16.57 -18.09
N ALA A 186 14.08 -16.19 -18.00
CA ALA A 186 14.94 -16.07 -19.16
C ALA A 186 14.77 -17.31 -20.05
N ALA A 187 14.18 -17.14 -21.22
CA ALA A 187 14.38 -18.07 -22.32
C ALA A 187 15.74 -17.75 -22.97
N PRO A 188 16.60 -18.75 -23.21
CA PRO A 188 17.90 -18.54 -23.81
C PRO A 188 17.74 -18.22 -25.29
N ALA A 189 18.35 -17.12 -25.72
CA ALA A 189 18.59 -16.88 -27.13
C ALA A 189 19.81 -17.69 -27.57
N ALA A 190 19.55 -18.73 -28.37
CA ALA A 190 20.50 -19.42 -29.24
C ALA A 190 19.69 -19.82 -30.49
N GLU A 191 20.10 -19.63 -31.73
CA GLU A 191 21.35 -19.17 -32.31
C GLU A 191 21.04 -18.79 -33.78
N GLY A 192 21.76 -17.84 -34.35
CA GLY A 192 21.64 -17.48 -35.76
C GLY A 192 22.88 -16.74 -36.22
N ALA A 193 23.90 -17.50 -36.57
CA ALA A 193 25.27 -17.07 -36.82
C ALA A 193 25.48 -16.27 -38.13
N ALA A 194 26.61 -15.55 -38.11
CA ALA A 194 27.50 -15.18 -39.21
C ALA A 194 27.15 -13.99 -40.13
N ALA A 195 27.98 -12.95 -40.03
CA ALA A 195 28.33 -12.00 -41.10
C ALA A 195 29.62 -12.50 -41.83
N PRO A 196 30.22 -11.80 -42.81
CA PRO A 196 29.76 -10.78 -43.78
C PRO A 196 30.16 -11.12 -45.26
N GLU A 197 29.74 -10.32 -46.25
CA GLU A 197 30.45 -9.96 -47.52
C GLU A 197 29.46 -9.19 -48.43
N ALA A 198 29.67 -7.90 -48.73
CA ALA A 198 30.49 -7.31 -49.79
C ALA A 198 29.75 -7.11 -51.14
N SER A 199 29.85 -5.87 -51.65
CA SER A 199 29.67 -5.43 -53.04
C SER A 199 28.24 -5.34 -53.61
N GLU A 200 27.75 -4.10 -53.80
CA GLU A 200 27.28 -3.69 -55.13
C GLU A 200 27.56 -2.20 -55.38
N ALA A 201 28.18 -1.94 -56.52
CA ALA A 201 28.47 -0.64 -57.08
C ALA A 201 27.25 -0.09 -57.85
N ALA A 202 27.09 1.23 -57.94
CA ALA A 202 27.02 1.96 -59.22
C ALA A 202 26.46 3.40 -59.09
N ALA A 203 27.11 4.30 -59.84
CA ALA A 203 26.53 5.40 -60.63
C ALA A 203 25.99 6.66 -59.90
N GLN A 204 26.84 7.68 -59.72
CA GLN A 204 27.10 8.79 -60.66
C GLN A 204 27.98 9.85 -59.99
#